data_AF-A0A8S9YPQ7-F1
#
_entry.id   AF-A0A8S9YPQ7-F1
#
_cell.length_a   1.000
_cell.length_b   1.000
_cell.length_c   1.000
_cell.angle_alpha   90.00
_cell.angle_beta   90.00
_cell.angle_gamma   90.00
#
_symmetry.space_group_name_H-M   'P 1'
#
loop_
_entity.id
_entity.type
_entity.pdbx_description
1 polymer ?
#
loop_
_entity_poly.entity_id
_entity_poly.type
_entity_poly.pdbx_seq_one_letter_code
_entity_poly.pdbx_strand_id
1 'polypeptide(L)'
;MSATSKAEGLGSIAWWGFSPAIDLLEVYSDFFDLSNIESITVLLAGGSDSRHILQTVSNAIGDSNLTQNYFVLDSALEVYARFMLQIYIAMEQEERFNLQEKTELFLEIFGNTMIREFTATYLRHVANELIKITTSFEDSTKCLQFTNMTYLKFRERDVLESIFKFWRERDETIFDIFKCWDYRLRRHLGTRYDAIPNVFDWDCSITLHDRQADQIDSREYSRWRRRGMAFELRPADYTVSNRCLASGKPFRTSKGENTVYWGYWGDITCSPYLAFGITTSMYPEVAKKVNGKRSYGATTVSEVNVRSLLWRLGHSCKCPLKVAAPFCIDNLRDASEPEQDVNATGDLSHDVTGARPSLADKDAEEPTVTSTSAKEGNDSVKEPSEASLTARFQQKTYVPLKTQTQFSVNYLPLNSFTELSSRYRSLFLGDGRKPIDIIYMGCSLSHLLDDEKLVARRRHSKEISTEDKDGTIWTDENGGLVSILNDRALLIVESVLYMVELRPAEVEAYVERVTKSALRLGFRLAKKPEPMKDHHLYFVYDQASVESN
;
A
#
# COMPACT_ATOMS: atom_id res chain seq x y z
N MET A 1 6.31 31.27 -4.36
CA MET A 1 6.59 29.91 -3.83
C MET A 1 6.96 29.05 -5.02
N SER A 2 8.11 28.37 -5.02
CA SER A 2 8.49 27.47 -6.12
C SER A 2 7.73 26.14 -6.03
N ALA A 3 7.59 25.45 -7.16
CA ALA A 3 6.94 24.14 -7.23
C ALA A 3 7.54 23.10 -6.25
N THR A 4 8.83 23.25 -5.90
CA THR A 4 9.54 22.45 -4.89
C THR A 4 8.97 22.52 -3.47
N SER A 5 8.11 23.49 -3.14
CA SER A 5 7.44 23.54 -1.82
C SER A 5 6.10 22.79 -1.75
N LYS A 6 5.53 22.38 -2.90
CA LYS A 6 4.18 21.80 -3.00
C LYS A 6 4.11 20.27 -2.90
N ALA A 7 5.24 19.59 -2.95
CA ALA A 7 5.33 18.13 -2.80
C ALA A 7 6.06 17.76 -1.50
N GLU A 8 6.13 18.69 -0.54
CA GLU A 8 6.84 18.41 0.70
C GLU A 8 6.05 17.46 1.59
N GLY A 9 4.71 17.47 1.56
CA GLY A 9 3.90 16.53 2.32
C GLY A 9 4.18 15.07 1.95
N LEU A 10 4.22 14.79 0.65
CA LEU A 10 4.43 13.46 0.06
C LEU A 10 5.80 12.83 0.38
N GLY A 11 6.83 13.65 0.58
CA GLY A 11 8.20 13.16 0.81
C GLY A 11 8.90 12.70 -0.47
N SER A 12 9.93 11.84 -0.31
CA SER A 12 10.73 11.31 -1.41
C SER A 12 10.60 9.79 -1.60
N ILE A 13 9.79 9.11 -0.79
CA ILE A 13 9.55 7.67 -0.85
C ILE A 13 8.07 7.42 -0.56
N ALA A 14 7.37 6.74 -1.47
CA ALA A 14 6.01 6.27 -1.22
C ALA A 14 6.08 4.93 -0.46
N TRP A 15 5.58 4.90 0.77
CA TRP A 15 5.57 3.70 1.63
C TRP A 15 4.30 2.83 1.49
N TRP A 16 3.31 3.41 0.83
CA TRP A 16 2.04 2.89 0.35
C TRP A 16 1.68 3.72 -0.89
N GLY A 17 0.97 3.14 -1.86
CA GLY A 17 0.47 3.89 -3.02
C GLY A 17 -0.76 4.75 -2.69
N PHE A 18 -1.24 5.53 -3.65
CA PHE A 18 -2.23 6.59 -3.44
C PHE A 18 -3.65 6.26 -3.95
N SER A 19 -3.94 5.00 -4.29
CA SER A 19 -5.25 4.51 -4.73
C SER A 19 -5.67 3.24 -3.96
N PRO A 20 -6.94 2.80 -4.08
CA PRO A 20 -7.36 1.50 -3.58
C PRO A 20 -6.64 0.33 -4.25
N ALA A 21 -6.48 -0.76 -3.52
CA ALA A 21 -6.09 -2.04 -4.09
C ALA A 21 -7.07 -2.46 -5.20
N ILE A 22 -6.53 -2.82 -6.37
CA ILE A 22 -7.29 -3.40 -7.49
C ILE A 22 -6.79 -4.81 -7.79
N ASP A 23 -7.72 -5.65 -8.20
CA ASP A 23 -7.43 -6.95 -8.77
C ASP A 23 -7.02 -6.76 -10.23
N LEU A 24 -5.77 -7.08 -10.55
CA LEU A 24 -5.21 -6.86 -11.86
C LEU A 24 -5.72 -7.89 -12.88
N LEU A 25 -6.17 -9.06 -12.44
CA LEU A 25 -6.77 -10.08 -13.31
C LEU A 25 -8.23 -9.76 -13.62
N GLU A 26 -9.02 -9.34 -12.62
CA GLU A 26 -10.39 -8.86 -12.83
C GLU A 26 -10.39 -7.69 -13.84
N VAL A 27 -9.55 -6.68 -13.59
CA VAL A 27 -9.38 -5.51 -14.48
C VAL A 27 -8.90 -5.89 -15.88
N TYR A 28 -8.04 -6.90 -16.03
CA TYR A 28 -7.60 -7.37 -17.36
C TYR A 28 -8.73 -8.12 -18.09
N SER A 29 -9.54 -8.88 -17.34
CA SER A 29 -10.68 -9.63 -17.89
C SER A 29 -11.80 -8.74 -18.46
N ASP A 30 -11.91 -7.49 -17.99
CA ASP A 30 -12.81 -6.48 -18.57
C ASP A 30 -12.46 -6.12 -20.03
N PHE A 31 -11.21 -6.35 -20.46
CA PHE A 31 -10.71 -5.99 -21.79
C PHE A 31 -10.33 -7.19 -22.66
N PHE A 32 -9.91 -8.31 -22.04
CA PHE A 32 -9.35 -9.46 -22.72
C PHE A 32 -9.82 -10.77 -22.10
N ASP A 33 -10.20 -11.74 -22.93
CA ASP A 33 -10.55 -13.07 -22.46
C ASP A 33 -9.32 -13.78 -21.83
N LEU A 34 -9.48 -14.21 -20.57
CA LEU A 34 -8.53 -15.01 -19.81
C LEU A 34 -8.61 -16.51 -20.16
N SER A 35 -9.67 -16.96 -20.85
CA SER A 35 -9.79 -18.36 -21.24
C SER A 35 -8.60 -18.75 -22.13
N ASN A 36 -7.92 -19.85 -21.76
CA ASN A 36 -6.69 -20.36 -22.38
C ASN A 36 -5.40 -19.56 -22.09
N ILE A 37 -5.37 -18.65 -21.10
CA ILE A 37 -4.10 -18.06 -20.62
C ILE A 37 -3.50 -18.93 -19.51
N GLU A 38 -2.33 -19.55 -19.78
CA GLU A 38 -1.60 -20.38 -18.80
C GLU A 38 -0.73 -19.54 -17.84
N SER A 39 -0.30 -18.36 -18.27
CA SER A 39 0.48 -17.44 -17.43
C SER A 39 0.23 -15.99 -17.78
N ILE A 40 0.20 -15.13 -16.76
CA ILE A 40 0.20 -13.67 -16.93
C ILE A 40 1.51 -13.07 -16.41
N THR A 41 1.93 -11.97 -17.01
CA THR A 41 3.12 -11.19 -16.66
C THR A 41 2.74 -9.75 -16.38
N VAL A 42 3.02 -9.30 -15.15
CA VAL A 42 2.62 -8.01 -14.62
C VAL A 42 3.86 -7.22 -14.22
N LEU A 43 4.09 -6.06 -14.82
CA LEU A 43 5.09 -5.09 -14.40
C LEU A 43 4.46 -4.06 -13.44
N LEU A 44 4.87 -4.06 -12.18
CA LEU A 44 4.50 -3.10 -11.15
C LEU A 44 5.62 -2.05 -11.02
N ALA A 45 5.49 -0.92 -11.71
CA ALA A 45 6.42 0.21 -11.63
C ALA A 45 5.89 1.29 -10.69
N GLY A 46 6.57 1.56 -9.58
CA GLY A 46 6.16 2.56 -8.58
C GLY A 46 4.97 2.11 -7.71
N GLY A 47 4.71 0.80 -7.67
CA GLY A 47 3.58 0.23 -6.92
C GLY A 47 3.59 0.52 -5.42
N SER A 48 4.75 0.89 -4.85
CA SER A 48 4.95 1.35 -3.47
C SER A 48 4.64 0.33 -2.35
N ASP A 49 3.72 -0.61 -2.57
CA ASP A 49 3.34 -1.65 -1.62
C ASP A 49 2.73 -2.89 -2.32
N SER A 50 2.49 -3.95 -1.55
CA SER A 50 2.04 -5.26 -2.04
C SER A 50 0.55 -5.41 -2.35
N ARG A 51 -0.29 -4.39 -2.10
CA ARG A 51 -1.76 -4.52 -2.11
C ARG A 51 -2.32 -5.08 -3.41
N HIS A 52 -1.77 -4.71 -4.57
CA HIS A 52 -2.25 -5.17 -5.87
C HIS A 52 -1.96 -6.66 -6.09
N ILE A 53 -0.80 -7.15 -5.61
CA ILE A 53 -0.50 -8.58 -5.62
C ILE A 53 -1.43 -9.31 -4.65
N LEU A 54 -1.61 -8.81 -3.42
CA LEU A 54 -2.46 -9.48 -2.43
C LEU A 54 -3.93 -9.52 -2.86
N GLN A 55 -4.46 -8.42 -3.42
CA GLN A 55 -5.80 -8.35 -3.99
C GLN A 55 -5.95 -9.41 -5.09
N THR A 56 -5.09 -9.39 -6.11
CA THR A 56 -5.14 -10.30 -7.26
C THR A 56 -4.97 -11.78 -6.87
N VAL A 57 -3.93 -12.12 -6.09
CA VAL A 57 -3.64 -13.51 -5.68
C VAL A 57 -4.71 -14.07 -4.74
N SER A 58 -5.28 -13.25 -3.86
CA SER A 58 -6.38 -13.69 -2.96
C SER A 58 -7.74 -13.80 -3.67
N ASN A 59 -7.86 -13.20 -4.85
CA ASN A 59 -9.08 -13.20 -5.63
C ASN A 59 -9.17 -14.27 -6.70
N ALA A 60 -8.03 -14.85 -7.12
CA ALA A 60 -7.92 -15.90 -8.14
C ALA A 60 -8.52 -17.26 -7.70
N ILE A 61 -9.82 -17.26 -7.43
CA ILE A 61 -10.63 -18.39 -6.98
C ILE A 61 -11.05 -19.19 -8.22
N GLY A 62 -10.55 -20.41 -8.34
CA GLY A 62 -10.95 -21.37 -9.39
C GLY A 62 -9.89 -21.63 -10.46
N ASP A 63 -9.06 -20.64 -10.80
CA ASP A 63 -8.09 -20.71 -11.91
C ASP A 63 -6.75 -21.32 -11.50
N SER A 64 -6.76 -22.56 -11.00
CA SER A 64 -5.56 -23.25 -10.46
C SER A 64 -4.37 -23.37 -11.42
N ASN A 65 -4.59 -23.17 -12.72
CA ASN A 65 -3.58 -23.38 -13.76
C ASN A 65 -2.90 -22.06 -14.18
N LEU A 66 -3.42 -20.90 -13.79
CA LEU A 66 -2.87 -19.60 -14.17
C LEU A 66 -1.66 -19.23 -13.31
N THR A 67 -0.49 -19.16 -13.93
CA THR A 67 0.76 -18.75 -13.26
C THR A 67 0.95 -17.22 -13.33
N GLN A 68 1.08 -16.56 -12.18
CA GLN A 68 1.19 -15.10 -12.09
C GLN A 68 2.65 -14.65 -11.90
N ASN A 69 3.19 -13.86 -12.82
CA ASN A 69 4.58 -13.42 -12.80
C ASN A 69 4.64 -11.90 -12.60
N TYR A 70 4.88 -11.47 -11.37
CA TYR A 70 5.02 -10.06 -11.04
C TYR A 70 6.49 -9.64 -11.16
N PHE A 71 6.75 -8.54 -11.85
CA PHE A 71 8.02 -7.84 -11.90
C PHE A 71 7.87 -6.51 -11.17
N VAL A 72 8.63 -6.30 -10.10
CA VAL A 72 8.54 -5.10 -9.26
C VAL A 72 9.71 -4.17 -9.59
N LEU A 73 9.37 -2.91 -9.85
CA LEU A 73 10.31 -1.82 -10.07
C LEU A 73 9.91 -0.61 -9.23
N ASP A 74 10.83 -0.07 -8.44
CA ASP A 74 10.60 1.14 -7.66
C ASP A 74 11.86 2.02 -7.58
N SER A 75 11.72 3.15 -6.89
CA SER A 75 12.71 4.21 -6.68
C SER A 75 13.72 3.91 -5.57
N ALA A 76 13.36 3.07 -4.59
CA ALA A 76 14.13 2.84 -3.37
C ALA A 76 14.11 1.36 -2.95
N LEU A 77 15.23 0.86 -2.40
CA LEU A 77 15.34 -0.53 -1.95
C LEU A 77 14.60 -0.78 -0.63
N GLU A 78 14.38 0.27 0.16
CA GLU A 78 13.51 0.21 1.34
C GLU A 78 12.06 -0.16 0.96
N VAL A 79 11.60 0.22 -0.24
CA VAL A 79 10.29 -0.21 -0.76
C VAL A 79 10.31 -1.71 -1.10
N TYR A 80 11.35 -2.22 -1.75
CA TYR A 80 11.49 -3.66 -2.02
C TYR A 80 11.55 -4.47 -0.73
N ALA A 81 12.30 -4.00 0.26
CA ALA A 81 12.38 -4.61 1.59
C ALA A 81 10.99 -4.69 2.25
N ARG A 82 10.18 -3.62 2.19
CA ARG A 82 8.79 -3.61 2.67
C ARG A 82 7.91 -4.58 1.87
N PHE A 83 8.07 -4.63 0.56
CA PHE A 83 7.31 -5.53 -0.32
C PHE A 83 7.54 -7.01 0.09
N MET A 84 8.81 -7.39 0.30
CA MET A 84 9.18 -8.72 0.81
C MET A 84 8.56 -9.00 2.17
N LEU A 85 8.64 -8.06 3.11
CA LEU A 85 8.07 -8.20 4.45
C LEU A 85 6.54 -8.33 4.44
N GLN A 86 5.84 -7.53 3.65
CA GLN A 86 4.38 -7.56 3.55
C GLN A 86 3.89 -8.90 2.97
N ILE A 87 4.53 -9.42 1.92
CA ILE A 87 4.19 -10.75 1.39
C ILE A 87 4.60 -11.86 2.37
N TYR A 88 5.74 -11.74 3.06
CA TYR A 88 6.14 -12.69 4.11
C TYR A 88 5.05 -12.81 5.19
N ILE A 89 4.56 -11.68 5.71
CA ILE A 89 3.43 -11.65 6.66
C ILE A 89 2.19 -12.26 6.03
N ALA A 90 1.85 -11.90 4.79
CA ALA A 90 0.67 -12.43 4.10
C ALA A 90 0.73 -13.94 3.87
N MET A 91 1.93 -14.51 3.76
CA MET A 91 2.20 -15.94 3.56
C MET A 91 2.41 -16.73 4.85
N GLU A 92 2.31 -16.12 6.04
CA GLU A 92 2.32 -16.85 7.32
C GLU A 92 1.15 -17.84 7.42
N GLN A 93 1.45 -19.02 7.96
CA GLN A 93 0.49 -20.11 8.20
C GLN A 93 -0.26 -19.92 9.53
N GLU A 94 -1.52 -20.39 9.58
CA GLU A 94 -2.38 -20.26 10.76
C GLU A 94 -1.80 -20.95 12.00
N GLU A 95 -1.01 -22.00 11.77
CA GLU A 95 -0.23 -22.72 12.78
C GLU A 95 0.81 -21.86 13.52
N ARG A 96 1.24 -20.74 12.92
CA ARG A 96 2.20 -19.77 13.48
C ARG A 96 1.53 -18.47 13.89
N PHE A 97 0.56 -17.96 13.13
CA PHE A 97 -0.17 -16.73 13.42
C PHE A 97 -1.64 -16.86 13.05
N ASN A 98 -2.52 -16.67 14.02
CA ASN A 98 -3.96 -16.66 13.73
C ASN A 98 -4.33 -15.41 12.90
N LEU A 99 -5.50 -15.45 12.26
CA LEU A 99 -5.94 -14.39 11.35
C LEU A 99 -5.95 -12.99 11.99
N GLN A 100 -6.27 -12.86 13.28
CA GLN A 100 -6.25 -11.57 13.99
C GLN A 100 -4.82 -11.07 14.17
N GLU A 101 -3.94 -11.88 14.76
CA GLU A 101 -2.52 -11.53 14.92
C GLU A 101 -1.89 -11.12 13.58
N LYS A 102 -2.17 -11.87 12.51
CA LYS A 102 -1.67 -11.65 11.15
C LYS A 102 -2.20 -10.36 10.51
N THR A 103 -3.49 -10.05 10.71
CA THR A 103 -4.12 -8.80 10.20
C THR A 103 -3.53 -7.58 10.87
N GLU A 104 -3.41 -7.59 12.20
CA GLU A 104 -2.85 -6.48 12.97
C GLU A 104 -1.37 -6.26 12.65
N LEU A 105 -0.59 -7.35 12.62
CA LEU A 105 0.82 -7.34 12.25
C LEU A 105 1.03 -6.73 10.85
N PHE A 106 0.19 -7.09 9.88
CA PHE A 106 0.26 -6.52 8.53
C PHE A 106 -0.03 -5.01 8.55
N LEU A 107 -1.13 -4.58 9.16
CA LEU A 107 -1.56 -3.18 9.16
C LEU A 107 -0.62 -2.25 9.94
N GLU A 108 -0.07 -2.72 11.07
CA GLU A 108 0.96 -2.00 11.82
C GLU A 108 2.22 -1.76 10.99
N ILE A 109 2.75 -2.81 10.35
CA ILE A 109 3.90 -2.71 9.44
C ILE A 109 3.59 -1.84 8.22
N PHE A 110 2.35 -1.88 7.73
CA PHE A 110 1.89 -1.11 6.58
C PHE A 110 1.85 0.40 6.86
N GLY A 111 1.15 0.84 7.91
CA GLY A 111 0.76 2.25 8.06
C GLY A 111 1.13 2.96 9.36
N ASN A 112 1.70 2.29 10.35
CA ASN A 112 2.02 2.93 11.64
C ASN A 112 3.50 3.30 11.78
N THR A 113 3.76 4.51 12.27
CA THR A 113 5.09 4.97 12.70
C THR A 113 5.59 4.33 13.99
N MET A 114 4.69 3.98 14.91
CA MET A 114 4.99 3.24 16.14
C MET A 114 4.30 1.87 16.10
N ILE A 115 4.98 0.85 16.60
CA ILE A 115 4.51 -0.53 16.62
C ILE A 115 4.62 -1.12 18.03
N ARG A 116 3.86 -2.18 18.29
CA ARG A 116 3.97 -2.95 19.54
C ARG A 116 5.30 -3.70 19.61
N GLU A 117 5.76 -4.03 20.81
CA GLU A 117 6.95 -4.90 20.99
C GLU A 117 6.75 -6.30 20.36
N PHE A 118 5.50 -6.79 20.29
CA PHE A 118 5.13 -7.99 19.54
C PHE A 118 5.52 -7.89 18.06
N THR A 119 5.06 -6.82 17.40
CA THR A 119 5.34 -6.49 16.00
C THR A 119 6.82 -6.21 15.75
N ALA A 120 7.49 -5.50 16.67
CA ALA A 120 8.93 -5.26 16.61
C ALA A 120 9.75 -6.55 16.73
N THR A 121 9.38 -7.45 17.65
CA THR A 121 9.99 -8.78 17.80
C THR A 121 9.83 -9.60 16.51
N TYR A 122 8.65 -9.57 15.90
CA TYR A 122 8.42 -10.21 14.60
C TYR A 122 9.28 -9.60 13.48
N LEU A 123 9.32 -8.28 13.36
CA LEU A 123 10.16 -7.56 12.38
C LEU A 123 11.64 -7.95 12.53
N ARG A 124 12.15 -8.00 13.76
CA ARG A 124 13.53 -8.43 14.08
C ARG A 124 13.77 -9.89 13.70
N HIS A 125 12.79 -10.78 13.83
CA HIS A 125 12.87 -12.18 13.35
C HIS A 125 12.95 -12.24 11.82
N VAL A 126 11.98 -11.64 11.11
CA VAL A 126 11.93 -11.69 9.64
C VAL A 126 13.14 -11.01 9.00
N ALA A 127 13.64 -9.92 9.59
CA ALA A 127 14.88 -9.29 9.14
C ALA A 127 16.09 -10.25 9.16
N ASN A 128 16.19 -11.16 10.14
CA ASN A 128 17.25 -12.17 10.15
C ASN A 128 17.08 -13.20 9.02
N GLU A 129 15.86 -13.61 8.69
CA GLU A 129 15.61 -14.52 7.57
C GLU A 129 15.89 -13.84 6.23
N LEU A 130 15.49 -12.57 6.06
CA LEU A 130 15.75 -11.80 4.84
C LEU A 130 17.25 -11.52 4.64
N ILE A 131 18.04 -11.31 5.71
CA ILE A 131 19.52 -11.25 5.62
C ILE A 131 20.07 -12.55 5.01
N LYS A 132 19.71 -13.71 5.57
CA LYS A 132 20.20 -15.03 5.09
C LYS A 132 19.90 -15.23 3.61
N ILE A 133 18.68 -14.89 3.18
CA ILE A 133 18.21 -15.10 1.81
C ILE A 133 18.86 -14.12 0.83
N THR A 134 19.13 -12.89 1.26
CA THR A 134 19.80 -11.87 0.45
C THR A 134 21.30 -12.18 0.25
N THR A 135 21.94 -12.81 1.24
CA THR A 135 23.36 -13.20 1.17
C THR A 135 23.60 -14.61 0.61
N SER A 136 22.59 -15.49 0.57
CA SER A 136 22.69 -16.79 -0.07
C SER A 136 22.57 -16.71 -1.59
N PHE A 137 23.51 -17.32 -2.31
CA PHE A 137 23.48 -17.45 -3.78
C PHE A 137 22.88 -18.77 -4.28
N GLU A 138 22.40 -19.64 -3.37
CA GLU A 138 21.76 -20.90 -3.71
C GLU A 138 20.23 -20.77 -3.74
N ASP A 139 19.59 -21.42 -4.72
CA ASP A 139 18.11 -21.51 -4.86
C ASP A 139 17.41 -22.31 -3.71
N SER A 140 18.14 -22.65 -2.64
CA SER A 140 17.76 -23.69 -1.68
C SER A 140 16.91 -23.20 -0.50
N THR A 141 16.65 -21.89 -0.37
CA THR A 141 15.82 -21.33 0.71
C THR A 141 14.32 -21.49 0.43
N LYS A 142 13.79 -22.68 0.78
CA LYS A 142 12.35 -23.05 0.73
C LYS A 142 11.39 -22.01 1.35
N CYS A 143 11.90 -21.11 2.18
CA CYS A 143 11.15 -20.07 2.85
C CYS A 143 10.62 -18.96 1.93
N LEU A 144 11.20 -18.67 0.75
CA LEU A 144 10.69 -17.57 -0.12
C LEU A 144 10.56 -17.96 -1.59
N GLN A 145 9.90 -19.07 -1.88
CA GLN A 145 9.62 -19.53 -3.25
C GLN A 145 8.86 -18.51 -4.13
N PHE A 146 8.18 -17.53 -3.52
CA PHE A 146 7.49 -16.43 -4.20
C PHE A 146 8.36 -15.18 -4.46
N THR A 147 9.62 -15.12 -3.99
CA THR A 147 10.50 -13.95 -4.15
C THR A 147 11.75 -14.32 -4.95
N ASN A 148 12.01 -13.58 -6.03
CA ASN A 148 13.17 -13.75 -6.89
C ASN A 148 13.99 -12.45 -6.94
N MET A 149 15.23 -12.50 -6.43
CA MET A 149 16.20 -11.39 -6.44
C MET A 149 17.31 -11.55 -7.48
N THR A 150 17.23 -12.56 -8.37
CA THR A 150 18.28 -12.91 -9.34
C THR A 150 18.66 -11.74 -10.25
N TYR A 151 17.73 -10.84 -10.55
CA TYR A 151 17.99 -9.69 -11.43
C TYR A 151 18.65 -8.49 -10.73
N LEU A 152 18.64 -8.42 -9.39
CA LEU A 152 19.25 -7.33 -8.62
C LEU A 152 20.78 -7.36 -8.71
N LYS A 153 21.40 -6.18 -8.85
CA LYS A 153 22.85 -6.01 -8.83
C LYS A 153 23.39 -6.37 -7.44
N PHE A 154 24.62 -6.89 -7.34
CA PHE A 154 25.25 -7.21 -6.04
C PHE A 154 25.18 -6.04 -5.04
N ARG A 155 25.52 -4.82 -5.48
CA ARG A 155 25.41 -3.60 -4.66
C ARG A 155 23.98 -3.30 -4.16
N GLU A 156 22.94 -3.67 -4.92
CA GLU A 156 21.55 -3.50 -4.49
C GLU A 156 21.19 -4.52 -3.40
N ARG A 157 21.72 -5.76 -3.49
CA ARG A 157 21.63 -6.77 -2.42
C ARG A 157 22.39 -6.36 -1.15
N ASP A 158 23.59 -5.80 -1.28
CA ASP A 158 24.37 -5.30 -0.13
C ASP A 158 23.61 -4.20 0.64
N VAL A 159 22.87 -3.35 -0.07
CA VAL A 159 22.03 -2.32 0.52
C VAL A 159 20.77 -2.92 1.17
N LEU A 160 20.12 -3.90 0.54
CA LEU A 160 19.02 -4.65 1.18
C LEU A 160 19.48 -5.33 2.48
N GLU A 161 20.62 -6.02 2.48
CA GLU A 161 21.20 -6.62 3.69
C GLU A 161 21.44 -5.56 4.78
N SER A 162 21.91 -4.37 4.39
CA SER A 162 22.12 -3.24 5.30
C SER A 162 20.80 -2.68 5.88
N ILE A 163 19.73 -2.62 5.09
CA ILE A 163 18.37 -2.25 5.54
C ILE A 163 17.86 -3.28 6.57
N PHE A 164 17.97 -4.57 6.28
CA PHE A 164 17.54 -5.62 7.20
C PHE A 164 18.39 -5.66 8.48
N LYS A 165 19.70 -5.40 8.40
CA LYS A 165 20.57 -5.21 9.59
C LYS A 165 20.07 -4.06 10.48
N PHE A 166 19.63 -2.95 9.89
CA PHE A 166 19.05 -1.82 10.62
C PHE A 166 17.67 -2.14 11.23
N TRP A 167 16.81 -2.91 10.55
CA TRP A 167 15.52 -3.38 11.09
C TRP A 167 15.66 -4.30 12.30
N ARG A 168 16.77 -5.07 12.36
CA ARG A 168 17.06 -5.99 13.46
C ARG A 168 17.53 -5.28 14.74
N GLU A 169 18.08 -4.08 14.61
CA GLU A 169 18.71 -3.34 15.70
C GLU A 169 17.71 -2.96 16.80
N ARG A 170 18.16 -2.93 18.06
CA ARG A 170 17.34 -2.64 19.26
C ARG A 170 17.54 -1.25 19.84
N ASP A 171 18.63 -0.57 19.49
CA ASP A 171 18.89 0.80 19.97
C ASP A 171 17.92 1.80 19.32
N GLU A 172 16.87 2.20 20.03
CA GLU A 172 15.88 3.17 19.55
C GLU A 172 16.45 4.59 19.35
N THR A 173 17.64 4.90 19.86
CA THR A 173 18.23 6.25 19.70
C THR A 173 18.69 6.53 18.26
N ILE A 174 18.90 5.48 17.44
CA ILE A 174 19.36 5.63 16.05
C ILE A 174 18.25 6.04 15.07
N PHE A 175 16.98 5.94 15.47
CA PHE A 175 15.82 6.29 14.64
C PHE A 175 14.65 6.76 15.50
N ASP A 176 14.67 8.04 15.87
CA ASP A 176 13.57 8.69 16.56
C ASP A 176 12.50 9.15 15.55
N ILE A 177 11.48 8.32 15.35
CA ILE A 177 10.39 8.60 14.41
C ILE A 177 9.53 9.80 14.84
N PHE A 178 9.37 10.08 16.14
CA PHE A 178 8.65 11.27 16.60
C PHE A 178 9.34 12.56 16.16
N LYS A 179 10.67 12.66 16.34
CA LYS A 179 11.46 13.79 15.85
C LYS A 179 11.42 13.89 14.32
N CYS A 180 11.48 12.76 13.60
CA CYS A 180 11.39 12.76 12.15
C CYS A 180 10.03 13.27 11.65
N TRP A 181 8.93 12.79 12.24
CA TRP A 181 7.57 13.18 11.87
C TRP A 181 7.28 14.64 12.22
N ASP A 182 7.67 15.12 13.41
CA ASP A 182 7.50 16.52 13.80
C ASP A 182 8.32 17.46 12.89
N TYR A 183 9.56 17.10 12.55
CA TYR A 183 10.36 17.85 11.59
C TYR A 183 9.67 17.94 10.22
N ARG A 184 9.09 16.83 9.73
CA ARG A 184 8.33 16.79 8.48
C ARG A 184 7.09 17.68 8.54
N LEU A 185 6.32 17.62 9.61
CA LEU A 185 5.13 18.45 9.84
C LEU A 185 5.47 19.95 9.89
N ARG A 186 6.47 20.35 10.69
CA ARG A 186 6.92 21.75 10.77
C ARG A 186 7.31 22.30 9.40
N ARG A 187 7.98 21.49 8.61
CA ARG A 187 8.53 21.90 7.31
C ARG A 187 7.46 21.99 6.22
N HIS A 188 6.52 21.02 6.16
CA HIS A 188 5.36 21.06 5.25
C HIS A 188 4.34 22.16 5.62
N LEU A 189 4.03 22.36 6.90
CA LEU A 189 3.03 23.33 7.32
C LEU A 189 3.57 24.76 7.41
N GLY A 190 4.85 24.92 7.75
CA GLY A 190 5.49 26.22 7.95
C GLY A 190 4.74 27.07 8.98
N THR A 191 4.34 28.28 8.60
CA THR A 191 3.54 29.19 9.44
C THR A 191 2.15 28.65 9.79
N ARG A 192 1.67 27.59 9.14
CA ARG A 192 0.39 26.93 9.47
C ARG A 192 0.52 25.83 10.51
N TYR A 193 1.73 25.56 11.04
CA TYR A 193 1.94 24.51 12.05
C TYR A 193 1.12 24.76 13.32
N ASP A 194 1.00 26.01 13.78
CA ASP A 194 0.16 26.35 14.93
C ASP A 194 -1.35 26.25 14.63
N ALA A 195 -1.72 26.13 13.35
CA ALA A 195 -3.09 25.96 12.86
C ALA A 195 -3.42 24.51 12.43
N ILE A 196 -2.62 23.52 12.87
CA ILE A 196 -2.81 22.08 12.59
C ILE A 196 -4.29 21.62 12.63
N PRO A 197 -5.11 21.94 13.67
CA PRO A 197 -6.50 21.46 13.73
C PRO A 197 -7.32 21.84 12.49
N ASN A 198 -7.19 23.09 12.04
CA ASN A 198 -7.98 23.64 10.93
C ASN A 198 -7.48 23.09 9.58
N VAL A 199 -6.17 22.95 9.40
CA VAL A 199 -5.58 22.38 8.16
C VAL A 199 -5.93 20.89 8.04
N PHE A 200 -5.95 20.16 9.15
CA PHE A 200 -6.18 18.71 9.14
C PHE A 200 -7.66 18.39 8.94
N ASP A 201 -8.57 19.17 9.51
CA ASP A 201 -10.00 19.09 9.23
C ASP A 201 -10.30 19.46 7.77
N TRP A 202 -9.80 20.60 7.27
CA TRP A 202 -10.04 21.04 5.89
C TRP A 202 -9.60 20.02 4.84
N ASP A 203 -8.38 19.49 4.97
CA ASP A 203 -7.86 18.51 3.99
C ASP A 203 -8.64 17.18 4.02
N CYS A 204 -9.33 16.85 5.12
CA CYS A 204 -10.21 15.68 5.19
C CYS A 204 -11.64 16.02 4.74
N SER A 205 -12.32 16.83 5.56
CA SER A 205 -13.75 17.13 5.51
C SER A 205 -14.18 17.90 4.25
N ILE A 206 -13.23 18.57 3.57
CA ILE A 206 -13.45 19.16 2.25
C ILE A 206 -12.68 18.34 1.20
N THR A 207 -11.35 18.37 1.23
CA THR A 207 -10.55 17.93 0.08
C THR A 207 -10.63 16.43 -0.22
N LEU A 208 -10.62 15.56 0.80
CA LEU A 208 -10.75 14.10 0.61
C LEU A 208 -12.22 13.69 0.39
N HIS A 209 -13.17 14.31 1.10
CA HIS A 209 -14.60 13.98 1.00
C HIS A 209 -15.19 14.37 -0.35
N ASP A 210 -14.86 15.56 -0.89
CA ASP A 210 -15.23 15.99 -2.26
C ASP A 210 -14.67 15.03 -3.33
N ARG A 211 -13.57 14.33 -3.02
CA ARG A 211 -12.90 13.35 -3.89
C ARG A 211 -13.30 11.91 -3.59
N GLN A 212 -14.46 11.71 -2.97
CA GLN A 212 -15.09 10.42 -2.72
C GLN A 212 -14.40 9.53 -1.66
N ALA A 213 -13.47 10.07 -0.88
CA ALA A 213 -12.91 9.40 0.31
C ALA A 213 -13.71 9.74 1.60
N ASP A 214 -15.04 9.80 1.52
CA ASP A 214 -15.96 10.07 2.66
C ASP A 214 -15.97 8.97 3.73
N GLN A 215 -15.22 7.89 3.48
CA GLN A 215 -15.00 6.78 4.39
C GLN A 215 -13.90 7.07 5.43
N ILE A 216 -13.03 8.06 5.18
CA ILE A 216 -12.02 8.52 6.14
C ILE A 216 -12.65 9.57 7.06
N ASP A 217 -12.71 9.30 8.36
CA ASP A 217 -13.21 10.26 9.35
C ASP A 217 -12.15 11.31 9.75
N SER A 218 -12.58 12.54 10.02
CA SER A 218 -11.69 13.66 10.37
C SER A 218 -10.88 13.40 11.64
N ARG A 219 -11.39 12.58 12.58
CA ARG A 219 -10.69 12.18 13.80
C ARG A 219 -9.54 11.22 13.52
N GLU A 220 -9.76 10.18 12.71
CA GLU A 220 -8.70 9.22 12.35
C GLU A 220 -7.66 9.87 11.43
N TYR A 221 -8.09 10.68 10.44
CA TYR A 221 -7.16 11.44 9.60
C TYR A 221 -6.32 12.44 10.41
N SER A 222 -6.94 13.23 11.30
CA SER A 222 -6.17 14.14 12.16
C SER A 222 -5.25 13.37 13.12
N ARG A 223 -5.63 12.18 13.60
CA ARG A 223 -4.79 11.37 14.50
C ARG A 223 -3.57 10.84 13.75
N TRP A 224 -3.78 10.27 12.55
CA TRP A 224 -2.71 9.83 11.67
C TRP A 224 -1.79 11.00 11.29
N ARG A 225 -2.30 12.12 10.78
CA ARG A 225 -1.45 13.27 10.42
C ARG A 225 -0.63 13.83 11.58
N ARG A 226 -1.13 13.80 12.82
CA ARG A 226 -0.40 14.29 14.00
C ARG A 226 0.74 13.37 14.45
N ARG A 227 0.62 12.04 14.25
CA ARG A 227 1.49 11.04 14.91
C ARG A 227 2.09 9.98 13.99
N GLY A 228 1.56 9.83 12.78
CA GLY A 228 1.83 8.73 11.85
C GLY A 228 1.16 7.40 12.24
N MET A 229 0.17 7.43 13.12
CA MET A 229 -0.55 6.25 13.61
C MET A 229 -1.89 6.09 12.89
N ALA A 230 -2.02 5.03 12.07
CA ALA A 230 -3.22 4.76 11.28
C ALA A 230 -4.10 3.65 11.85
N PHE A 231 -3.50 2.59 12.40
CA PHE A 231 -4.15 1.33 12.75
C PHE A 231 -3.88 0.95 14.21
N GLU A 232 -4.74 1.44 15.11
CA GLU A 232 -4.71 1.09 16.54
C GLU A 232 -5.89 0.15 16.83
N LEU A 233 -5.77 -1.09 16.36
CA LEU A 233 -6.87 -2.07 16.26
C LEU A 233 -7.26 -2.71 17.60
N ARG A 234 -6.48 -2.47 18.66
CA ARG A 234 -6.78 -2.89 20.03
C ARG A 234 -6.21 -1.89 21.05
N PRO A 235 -6.72 -1.84 22.29
CA PRO A 235 -6.07 -1.11 23.38
C PRO A 235 -4.72 -1.75 23.74
N ALA A 236 -3.63 -1.18 23.23
CA ALA A 236 -2.26 -1.64 23.45
C ALA A 236 -1.27 -0.47 23.37
N ASP A 237 -0.08 -0.67 23.93
CA ASP A 237 0.99 0.34 23.94
C ASP A 237 1.88 0.23 22.69
N TYR A 238 1.94 1.31 21.90
CA TYR A 238 2.73 1.42 20.68
C TYR A 238 4.03 2.19 20.97
N THR A 239 5.06 1.47 21.41
CA THR A 239 6.27 2.03 22.06
C THR A 239 7.55 1.94 21.24
N VAL A 240 7.59 1.13 20.18
CA VAL A 240 8.79 0.90 19.36
C VAL A 240 8.66 1.59 18.00
N SER A 241 9.73 2.20 17.51
CA SER A 241 9.74 2.89 16.22
C SER A 241 9.64 1.88 15.07
N ASN A 242 8.75 2.12 14.11
CA ASN A 242 8.61 1.22 12.96
C ASN A 242 9.77 1.41 11.96
N ARG A 243 10.85 0.66 12.19
CA ARG A 243 12.09 0.70 11.38
C ARG A 243 11.87 0.39 9.90
N CYS A 244 10.79 -0.31 9.53
CA CYS A 244 10.46 -0.53 8.12
C CYS A 244 9.81 0.68 7.40
N LEU A 245 9.67 1.82 8.08
CA LEU A 245 9.34 3.13 7.49
C LEU A 245 10.54 4.11 7.49
N ALA A 246 11.73 3.66 7.89
CA ALA A 246 12.94 4.48 7.83
C ALA A 246 13.63 4.35 6.46
N SER A 247 14.30 5.43 6.05
CA SER A 247 15.21 5.43 4.89
C SER A 247 16.56 6.02 5.27
N GLY A 248 17.62 5.37 4.79
CA GLY A 248 19.00 5.73 5.07
C GLY A 248 19.53 6.70 4.03
N LYS A 249 19.87 7.93 4.43
CA LYS A 249 20.57 8.88 3.55
C LYS A 249 22.04 8.98 3.93
N PRO A 250 22.97 9.00 2.95
CA PRO A 250 24.38 9.21 3.23
C PRO A 250 24.58 10.61 3.81
N PHE A 251 25.28 10.68 4.93
CA PHE A 251 25.60 11.91 5.64
C PHE A 251 27.10 11.96 5.89
N ARG A 252 27.68 13.17 5.82
CA ARG A 252 29.11 13.37 6.09
C ARG A 252 29.28 14.05 7.44
N THR A 253 29.97 13.39 8.36
CA THR A 253 30.22 13.93 9.70
C THR A 253 31.12 15.15 9.64
N SER A 254 31.16 15.95 10.71
CA SER A 254 32.11 17.07 10.86
C SER A 254 33.58 16.64 10.81
N LYS A 255 33.88 15.35 11.02
CA LYS A 255 35.21 14.74 10.86
C LYS A 255 35.51 14.31 9.42
N GLY A 256 34.56 14.46 8.51
CA GLY A 256 34.70 14.10 7.09
C GLY A 256 34.39 12.62 6.77
N GLU A 257 34.00 11.82 7.75
CA GLU A 257 33.59 10.41 7.61
C GLU A 257 32.20 10.31 6.99
N ASN A 258 31.95 9.27 6.19
CA ASN A 258 30.62 8.99 5.64
C ASN A 258 29.88 8.02 6.58
N THR A 259 28.71 8.42 7.07
CA THR A 259 27.79 7.58 7.84
C THR A 259 26.42 7.56 7.15
N VAL A 260 25.52 6.68 7.60
CA VAL A 260 24.12 6.68 7.15
C VAL A 260 23.27 7.29 8.27
N TYR A 261 22.50 8.32 7.91
CA TYR A 261 21.48 8.88 8.79
C TYR A 261 20.12 8.28 8.42
N TRP A 262 19.47 7.63 9.40
CA TRP A 262 18.15 7.01 9.25
C TRP A 262 17.05 7.97 9.68
N GLY A 263 16.01 8.10 8.87
CA GLY A 263 14.85 8.92 9.21
C GLY A 263 13.67 8.71 8.25
N TYR A 264 12.57 9.42 8.47
CA TYR A 264 11.31 9.22 7.76
C TYR A 264 11.12 10.20 6.60
N TRP A 265 11.34 9.76 5.36
CA TRP A 265 11.19 10.58 4.15
C TRP A 265 9.92 10.26 3.36
N GLY A 266 8.88 9.75 4.02
CA GLY A 266 7.59 9.42 3.41
C GLY A 266 6.52 10.50 3.57
N ASP A 267 5.29 10.09 3.27
CA ASP A 267 4.11 10.93 3.18
C ASP A 267 3.46 11.21 4.55
N ILE A 268 3.18 12.49 4.79
CA ILE A 268 2.47 13.02 5.97
C ILE A 268 1.14 13.70 5.60
N THR A 269 0.63 13.48 4.38
CA THR A 269 -0.57 14.08 3.78
C THR A 269 -1.57 13.07 3.22
N CYS A 270 -1.16 12.07 2.45
CA CYS A 270 -2.05 11.02 1.93
C CYS A 270 -1.95 9.77 2.81
N SER A 271 -3.00 9.47 3.55
CA SER A 271 -3.02 8.39 4.56
C SER A 271 -2.97 6.98 3.95
N PRO A 272 -2.39 5.98 4.65
CA PRO A 272 -2.42 4.58 4.23
C PRO A 272 -3.84 4.00 4.07
N TYR A 273 -4.86 4.67 4.65
CA TYR A 273 -6.28 4.38 4.42
C TYR A 273 -6.70 4.35 2.95
N LEU A 274 -5.97 5.03 2.04
CA LEU A 274 -6.29 5.02 0.61
C LEU A 274 -6.16 3.61 0.00
N ALA A 275 -5.23 2.78 0.50
CA ALA A 275 -4.95 1.45 -0.04
C ALA A 275 -6.07 0.43 0.24
N PHE A 276 -6.62 0.44 1.46
CA PHE A 276 -7.55 -0.59 1.95
C PHE A 276 -8.80 -0.06 2.64
N GLY A 277 -8.86 1.22 2.98
CA GLY A 277 -9.87 1.79 3.88
C GLY A 277 -10.99 2.58 3.20
N ILE A 278 -10.85 2.97 1.93
CA ILE A 278 -11.84 3.80 1.24
C ILE A 278 -12.81 3.04 0.32
N THR A 279 -12.60 1.73 0.14
CA THR A 279 -13.42 0.89 -0.74
C THR A 279 -14.12 -0.20 0.05
N THR A 280 -15.44 -0.32 -0.09
CA THR A 280 -16.28 -1.31 0.61
C THR A 280 -16.89 -2.34 -0.35
N SER A 281 -16.31 -2.55 -1.53
CA SER A 281 -16.86 -3.42 -2.58
C SER A 281 -16.96 -4.89 -2.16
N MET A 282 -16.02 -5.37 -1.34
CA MET A 282 -16.05 -6.73 -0.80
C MET A 282 -17.14 -6.94 0.28
N TYR A 283 -17.47 -5.89 1.04
CA TYR A 283 -18.44 -5.92 2.16
C TYR A 283 -19.21 -4.59 2.23
N PRO A 284 -20.32 -4.44 1.49
CA PRO A 284 -21.15 -3.23 1.54
C PRO A 284 -21.71 -2.92 2.95
N GLU A 285 -21.75 -3.91 3.85
CA GLU A 285 -22.24 -3.78 5.22
C GLU A 285 -21.45 -2.76 6.05
N VAL A 286 -20.12 -2.66 5.84
CA VAL A 286 -19.29 -1.67 6.55
C VAL A 286 -19.44 -0.25 5.99
N ALA A 287 -20.12 -0.09 4.85
CA ALA A 287 -20.47 1.21 4.29
C ALA A 287 -21.69 1.88 4.99
N LYS A 288 -22.37 1.16 5.89
CA LYS A 288 -23.59 1.59 6.61
C LYS A 288 -23.47 3.02 7.14
N LYS A 289 -24.48 3.85 6.87
CA LYS A 289 -24.59 5.20 7.44
C LYS A 289 -25.63 5.26 8.56
N VAL A 290 -25.33 6.04 9.60
CA VAL A 290 -26.24 6.42 10.69
C VAL A 290 -26.20 7.94 10.81
N ASN A 291 -27.36 8.59 10.82
CA ASN A 291 -27.49 10.06 10.84
C ASN A 291 -26.63 10.76 9.76
N GLY A 292 -26.55 10.18 8.56
CA GLY A 292 -25.77 10.69 7.42
C GLY A 292 -24.26 10.44 7.47
N LYS A 293 -23.71 10.01 8.61
CA LYS A 293 -22.28 9.68 8.79
C LYS A 293 -22.02 8.19 8.61
N ARG A 294 -20.80 7.80 8.21
CA ARG A 294 -20.37 6.40 8.18
C ARG A 294 -20.35 5.82 9.60
N SER A 295 -20.80 4.58 9.76
CA SER A 295 -20.84 3.90 11.07
C SER A 295 -19.47 3.37 11.50
N TYR A 296 -18.62 3.09 10.52
CA TYR A 296 -17.26 2.60 10.67
C TYR A 296 -16.32 3.55 9.92
N GLY A 297 -15.10 3.74 10.42
CA GLY A 297 -14.04 4.53 9.77
C GLY A 297 -13.17 3.71 8.82
N ALA A 298 -12.29 4.37 8.08
CA ALA A 298 -11.37 3.74 7.15
C ALA A 298 -10.35 2.81 7.84
N THR A 299 -10.04 3.04 9.12
CA THR A 299 -9.29 2.09 9.97
C THR A 299 -9.98 0.72 10.02
N THR A 300 -11.29 0.70 10.32
CA THR A 300 -12.09 -0.54 10.40
C THR A 300 -12.30 -1.18 9.02
N VAL A 301 -12.56 -0.38 7.98
CA VAL A 301 -12.67 -0.91 6.61
C VAL A 301 -11.35 -1.54 6.15
N SER A 302 -10.21 -0.95 6.52
CA SER A 302 -8.89 -1.52 6.23
C SER A 302 -8.67 -2.86 6.95
N GLU A 303 -9.06 -2.97 8.23
CA GLU A 303 -9.02 -4.24 8.97
C GLU A 303 -9.86 -5.31 8.26
N VAL A 304 -11.12 -5.03 7.97
CA VAL A 304 -12.05 -5.96 7.31
C VAL A 304 -11.54 -6.40 5.93
N ASN A 305 -11.05 -5.46 5.13
CA ASN A 305 -10.52 -5.76 3.80
C ASN A 305 -9.23 -6.59 3.88
N VAL A 306 -8.21 -6.15 4.62
CA VAL A 306 -6.95 -6.91 4.76
C VAL A 306 -7.21 -8.29 5.36
N ARG A 307 -8.04 -8.39 6.40
CA ARG A 307 -8.44 -9.67 7.01
C ARG A 307 -9.09 -10.61 6.01
N SER A 308 -9.94 -10.08 5.12
CA SER A 308 -10.53 -10.84 4.03
C SER A 308 -9.46 -11.39 3.07
N LEU A 309 -8.56 -10.53 2.55
CA LEU A 309 -7.48 -10.96 1.64
C LEU A 309 -6.61 -12.05 2.29
N LEU A 310 -6.19 -11.83 3.54
CA LEU A 310 -5.34 -12.75 4.29
C LEU A 310 -6.00 -14.12 4.54
N TRP A 311 -7.32 -14.17 4.75
CA TRP A 311 -8.06 -15.42 4.88
C TRP A 311 -8.19 -16.15 3.54
N ARG A 312 -8.55 -15.42 2.47
CA ARG A 312 -8.76 -15.96 1.13
C ARG A 312 -7.50 -16.65 0.58
N LEU A 313 -6.32 -16.09 0.84
CA LEU A 313 -5.02 -16.68 0.47
C LEU A 313 -4.81 -18.11 1.01
N GLY A 314 -5.38 -18.44 2.16
CA GLY A 314 -5.31 -19.79 2.75
C GLY A 314 -6.50 -20.71 2.42
N HIS A 315 -7.63 -20.14 2.00
CA HIS A 315 -8.92 -20.85 1.90
C HIS A 315 -9.47 -21.00 0.46
N SER A 316 -8.90 -20.29 -0.52
CA SER A 316 -9.22 -20.49 -1.95
C SER A 316 -10.71 -20.31 -2.30
N CYS A 317 -11.41 -19.47 -1.55
CA CYS A 317 -12.84 -19.16 -1.72
C CYS A 317 -13.17 -17.78 -1.14
N LYS A 318 -14.41 -17.28 -1.34
CA LYS A 318 -14.82 -15.96 -0.83
C LYS A 318 -14.88 -15.98 0.71
N CYS A 319 -14.24 -14.99 1.35
CA CYS A 319 -14.25 -14.87 2.82
C CYS A 319 -15.65 -14.49 3.34
N PRO A 320 -16.26 -15.29 4.24
CA PRO A 320 -17.57 -14.96 4.82
C PRO A 320 -17.53 -13.67 5.65
N LEU A 321 -18.62 -12.89 5.64
CA LEU A 321 -18.74 -11.68 6.46
C LEU A 321 -18.44 -11.94 7.95
N LYS A 322 -18.89 -13.08 8.50
CA LYS A 322 -18.61 -13.49 9.89
C LYS A 322 -17.12 -13.64 10.23
N VAL A 323 -16.28 -13.86 9.22
CA VAL A 323 -14.83 -13.96 9.35
C VAL A 323 -14.20 -12.59 9.15
N ALA A 324 -14.57 -11.86 8.09
CA ALA A 324 -13.99 -10.56 7.75
C ALA A 324 -14.39 -9.43 8.73
N ALA A 325 -15.65 -9.39 9.18
CA ALA A 325 -16.22 -8.38 10.05
C ALA A 325 -17.13 -9.04 11.12
N PRO A 326 -16.56 -9.74 12.12
CA PRO A 326 -17.34 -10.48 13.12
C PRO A 326 -18.34 -9.57 13.87
N PHE A 327 -17.92 -8.35 14.21
CA PHE A 327 -18.73 -7.33 14.88
C PHE A 327 -19.98 -6.89 14.09
N CYS A 328 -20.05 -7.10 12.77
CA CYS A 328 -21.24 -6.76 11.99
C CYS A 328 -22.44 -7.67 12.30
N ILE A 329 -22.22 -8.86 12.87
CA ILE A 329 -23.28 -9.85 13.11
C ILE A 329 -23.97 -9.67 14.46
N ASP A 330 -23.23 -9.27 15.49
CA ASP A 330 -23.81 -8.99 16.80
C ASP A 330 -24.79 -7.80 16.69
N ASN A 331 -24.41 -6.76 15.94
CA ASN A 331 -25.26 -5.63 15.55
C ASN A 331 -26.51 -6.00 14.72
N LEU A 332 -26.60 -7.20 14.14
CA LEU A 332 -27.79 -7.69 13.44
C LEU A 332 -28.76 -8.44 14.36
N ARG A 333 -28.29 -8.93 15.52
CA ARG A 333 -29.16 -9.52 16.54
C ARG A 333 -29.89 -8.44 17.33
N ASP A 334 -29.16 -7.41 17.75
CA ASP A 334 -29.73 -6.28 18.50
C ASP A 334 -30.76 -5.48 17.69
N ALA A 335 -30.66 -5.50 16.36
CA ALA A 335 -31.63 -4.88 15.45
C ALA A 335 -32.90 -5.73 15.18
N SER A 336 -33.03 -6.90 15.82
CA SER A 336 -34.15 -7.83 15.60
C SER A 336 -35.16 -7.92 16.75
N GLU A 337 -34.93 -7.20 17.86
CA GLU A 337 -35.94 -6.98 18.89
C GLU A 337 -36.81 -5.76 18.52
N PRO A 338 -38.15 -5.89 18.44
CA PRO A 338 -39.01 -4.74 18.19
C PRO A 338 -39.07 -3.85 19.44
N GLU A 339 -38.87 -2.54 19.26
CA GLU A 339 -39.11 -1.55 20.30
C GLU A 339 -40.54 -1.71 20.84
N GLN A 340 -40.66 -2.06 22.13
CA GLN A 340 -41.96 -2.15 22.77
C GLN A 340 -42.45 -0.74 23.11
N ASP A 341 -43.40 -0.25 22.32
CA ASP A 341 -44.24 0.91 22.64
C ASP A 341 -44.97 0.66 23.98
N VAL A 342 -44.40 1.16 25.09
CA VAL A 342 -45.09 1.21 26.39
C VAL A 342 -45.76 2.57 26.56
N ASN A 343 -47.03 2.63 26.17
CA ASN A 343 -47.86 3.82 26.32
C ASN A 343 -49.15 3.47 27.08
N ALA A 344 -49.17 3.66 28.41
CA ALA A 344 -50.35 3.47 29.25
C ALA A 344 -50.30 4.29 30.57
N THR A 345 -50.78 5.53 30.47
CA THR A 345 -51.55 6.33 31.46
C THR A 345 -51.75 5.87 32.92
N GLY A 346 -51.57 6.82 33.86
CA GLY A 346 -52.16 6.86 35.21
C GLY A 346 -51.13 6.93 36.35
N ASP A 347 -51.28 7.72 37.42
CA ASP A 347 -52.25 8.77 37.76
C ASP A 347 -51.62 9.75 38.80
N LEU A 348 -52.35 10.82 39.16
CA LEU A 348 -51.95 12.02 39.93
C LEU A 348 -51.27 11.82 41.30
N SER A 349 -50.31 12.69 41.67
CA SER A 349 -50.48 13.71 42.74
C SER A 349 -49.24 14.59 43.03
N HIS A 350 -49.53 15.75 43.65
CA HIS A 350 -48.71 16.81 44.29
C HIS A 350 -47.30 16.43 44.86
N ASP A 351 -46.34 17.37 45.05
CA ASP A 351 -46.55 18.76 45.50
C ASP A 351 -45.43 19.78 45.12
N VAL A 352 -45.67 21.06 45.41
CA VAL A 352 -44.83 22.23 45.02
C VAL A 352 -43.93 22.73 46.16
N THR A 353 -42.64 22.96 45.89
CA THR A 353 -41.77 24.08 46.36
C THR A 353 -40.39 23.95 45.66
N GLY A 354 -39.59 25.00 45.38
CA GLY A 354 -39.81 26.43 45.57
C GLY A 354 -38.55 27.21 46.00
N ALA A 355 -37.49 27.33 45.17
CA ALA A 355 -36.42 28.34 45.35
C ALA A 355 -35.49 28.52 44.12
N ARG A 356 -35.25 29.78 43.71
CA ARG A 356 -34.02 30.28 43.07
C ARG A 356 -33.31 31.16 44.12
N PRO A 357 -31.98 31.06 44.31
CA PRO A 357 -31.00 31.89 43.58
C PRO A 357 -29.69 31.09 43.24
N SER A 358 -28.60 31.59 42.64
CA SER A 358 -28.20 32.85 41.98
C SER A 358 -27.01 32.56 41.02
N LEU A 359 -26.53 33.56 40.26
CA LEU A 359 -25.31 33.48 39.44
C LEU A 359 -24.02 33.62 40.29
N ALA A 360 -23.00 32.81 39.99
CA ALA A 360 -21.57 33.10 40.18
C ALA A 360 -20.72 32.14 39.33
N ASP A 361 -19.64 32.64 38.73
CA ASP A 361 -18.78 31.90 37.79
C ASP A 361 -17.92 30.81 38.44
N LYS A 362 -17.59 29.76 37.67
CA LYS A 362 -16.24 29.17 37.55
C LYS A 362 -16.14 28.07 36.48
N ASP A 363 -15.11 28.20 35.65
CA ASP A 363 -14.25 27.19 34.99
C ASP A 363 -14.86 25.83 34.62
N ALA A 364 -14.89 25.54 33.32
CA ALA A 364 -15.36 24.28 32.76
C ALA A 364 -14.24 23.22 32.70
N GLU A 365 -14.29 22.25 33.60
CA GLU A 365 -13.60 20.95 33.45
C GLU A 365 -14.37 20.01 32.51
N GLU A 366 -13.67 19.04 31.91
CA GLU A 366 -14.28 18.03 31.03
C GLU A 366 -15.23 17.09 31.82
N PRO A 367 -16.43 16.77 31.31
CA PRO A 367 -17.36 15.90 32.02
C PRO A 367 -16.97 14.42 31.88
N THR A 368 -16.45 13.85 32.97
CA THR A 368 -16.26 12.40 33.13
C THR A 368 -17.63 11.69 33.18
N VAL A 369 -18.00 10.96 32.12
CA VAL A 369 -19.22 10.13 32.14
C VAL A 369 -18.94 8.82 32.85
N THR A 370 -19.45 8.70 34.08
CA THR A 370 -19.47 7.46 34.86
C THR A 370 -20.53 6.48 34.35
N SER A 371 -20.13 5.56 33.48
CA SER A 371 -20.96 4.39 33.15
C SER A 371 -20.92 3.35 34.28
N THR A 372 -22.08 3.07 34.87
CA THR A 372 -22.28 2.01 35.88
C THR A 372 -21.84 0.64 35.39
N SER A 373 -21.14 -0.10 36.24
CA SER A 373 -20.52 -1.38 35.91
C SER A 373 -21.50 -2.56 35.93
N ALA A 374 -21.98 -2.97 34.75
CA ALA A 374 -22.37 -4.35 34.52
C ALA A 374 -21.10 -5.22 34.42
N LYS A 375 -21.05 -6.35 35.14
CA LYS A 375 -19.93 -7.28 35.10
C LYS A 375 -20.09 -8.23 33.92
N GLU A 376 -19.41 -7.95 32.81
CA GLU A 376 -19.10 -8.95 31.79
C GLU A 376 -17.59 -9.24 31.78
N GLY A 377 -17.25 -10.48 31.45
CA GLY A 377 -15.90 -11.02 31.62
C GLY A 377 -14.90 -10.38 30.65
N ASN A 378 -14.08 -9.46 31.15
CA ASN A 378 -12.95 -8.92 30.39
C ASN A 378 -11.84 -9.98 30.31
N ASP A 379 -11.93 -10.87 29.32
CA ASP A 379 -10.89 -11.84 29.01
C ASP A 379 -9.74 -11.11 28.31
N SER A 380 -8.93 -10.41 29.13
CA SER A 380 -7.82 -9.59 28.66
C SER A 380 -6.77 -10.50 28.02
N VAL A 381 -6.79 -10.60 26.69
CA VAL A 381 -5.78 -11.32 25.90
C VAL A 381 -4.42 -10.65 26.10
N LYS A 382 -3.68 -11.11 27.12
CA LYS A 382 -2.32 -10.66 27.38
C LYS A 382 -1.45 -10.93 26.15
N GLU A 383 -0.74 -9.92 25.69
CA GLU A 383 0.14 -10.07 24.54
C GLU A 383 1.22 -11.13 24.81
N PRO A 384 1.56 -11.98 23.82
CA PRO A 384 2.65 -12.92 23.96
C PRO A 384 3.97 -12.19 24.25
N SER A 385 4.70 -12.62 25.27
CA SER A 385 6.02 -12.07 25.57
C SER A 385 7.01 -12.35 24.43
N GLU A 386 8.08 -11.55 24.32
CA GLU A 386 9.17 -11.78 23.35
C GLU A 386 9.71 -13.22 23.42
N ALA A 387 9.81 -13.79 24.64
CA ALA A 387 10.19 -15.18 24.85
C ALA A 387 9.18 -16.19 24.28
N SER A 388 7.87 -15.90 24.39
CA SER A 388 6.81 -16.74 23.82
C SER A 388 6.82 -16.71 22.28
N LEU A 389 6.98 -15.54 21.67
CA LEU A 389 7.18 -15.39 20.22
C LEU A 389 8.43 -16.13 19.74
N THR A 390 9.56 -15.95 20.43
CA THR A 390 10.82 -16.62 20.09
C THR A 390 10.70 -18.14 20.17
N ALA A 391 10.04 -18.67 21.21
CA ALA A 391 9.74 -20.09 21.30
C ALA A 391 8.81 -20.56 20.16
N ARG A 392 7.80 -19.76 19.78
CA ARG A 392 6.90 -20.06 18.65
C ARG A 392 7.67 -20.21 17.34
N PHE A 393 8.63 -19.31 17.08
CA PHE A 393 9.51 -19.36 15.89
C PHE A 393 10.45 -20.57 15.88
N GLN A 394 10.93 -21.01 17.05
CA GLN A 394 11.79 -22.20 17.19
C GLN A 394 11.00 -23.51 17.06
N GLN A 395 9.76 -23.56 17.55
CA GLN A 395 8.90 -24.74 17.49
C GLN A 395 8.36 -25.01 16.08
N LYS A 396 8.08 -23.96 15.30
CA LYS A 396 7.54 -24.08 13.94
C LYS A 396 8.34 -23.22 12.96
N THR A 397 9.11 -23.88 12.11
CA THR A 397 9.78 -23.29 10.94
C THR A 397 8.76 -22.57 10.06
N TYR A 398 9.15 -21.43 9.50
CA TYR A 398 8.33 -20.76 8.49
C TYR A 398 8.24 -21.62 7.22
N VAL A 399 7.02 -21.82 6.73
CA VAL A 399 6.71 -22.40 5.42
C VAL A 399 5.65 -21.48 4.81
N PRO A 400 5.77 -21.01 3.56
CA PRO A 400 4.73 -20.22 2.93
C PRO A 400 3.38 -20.93 2.92
N LEU A 401 2.29 -20.17 2.99
CA LEU A 401 0.98 -20.63 2.56
C LEU A 401 1.04 -21.14 1.10
N LYS A 402 0.29 -22.21 0.83
CA LYS A 402 0.03 -22.67 -0.53
C LYS A 402 -1.21 -21.97 -1.07
N THR A 403 -1.01 -20.96 -1.90
CA THR A 403 -2.09 -20.27 -2.62
C THR A 403 -2.66 -21.17 -3.72
N GLN A 404 -3.90 -20.90 -4.15
CA GLN A 404 -4.54 -21.65 -5.25
C GLN A 404 -3.81 -21.47 -6.58
N THR A 405 -3.39 -20.24 -6.89
CA THR A 405 -2.56 -19.90 -8.04
C THR A 405 -1.09 -19.82 -7.65
N GLN A 406 -0.21 -20.36 -8.48
CA GLN A 406 1.22 -20.13 -8.34
C GLN A 406 1.56 -18.69 -8.74
N PHE A 407 2.32 -17.98 -7.90
CA PHE A 407 2.82 -16.65 -8.22
C PHE A 407 4.31 -16.49 -7.87
N SER A 408 4.97 -15.56 -8.56
CA SER A 408 6.35 -15.13 -8.28
C SER A 408 6.48 -13.61 -8.35
N VAL A 409 7.35 -13.05 -7.52
CA VAL A 409 7.65 -11.62 -7.42
C VAL A 409 9.14 -11.41 -7.68
N ASN A 410 9.42 -10.78 -8.81
CA ASN A 410 10.73 -10.67 -9.44
C ASN A 410 11.21 -9.22 -9.30
N TYR A 411 12.25 -8.99 -8.48
CA TYR A 411 12.72 -7.64 -8.19
C TYR A 411 13.73 -7.18 -9.25
N LEU A 412 13.37 -6.15 -10.00
CA LEU A 412 14.22 -5.57 -11.05
C LEU A 412 15.18 -4.51 -10.48
N PRO A 413 16.36 -4.28 -11.08
CA PRO A 413 17.27 -3.24 -10.64
C PRO A 413 16.63 -1.85 -10.59
N LEU A 414 17.08 -1.00 -9.65
CA LEU A 414 16.58 0.37 -9.57
C LEU A 414 16.82 1.12 -10.89
N ASN A 415 15.85 1.97 -11.27
CA ASN A 415 15.89 2.81 -12.46
C ASN A 415 16.01 2.06 -13.81
N SER A 416 15.69 0.76 -13.85
CA SER A 416 15.78 -0.06 -15.08
C SER A 416 14.63 0.13 -16.08
N PHE A 417 13.58 0.88 -15.74
CA PHE A 417 12.33 0.98 -16.53
C PHE A 417 12.58 1.42 -17.98
N THR A 418 13.42 2.43 -18.17
CA THR A 418 13.76 3.00 -19.49
C THR A 418 14.76 2.15 -20.27
N GLU A 419 15.23 1.04 -19.69
CA GLU A 419 16.15 0.08 -20.28
C GLU A 419 15.52 -1.32 -20.47
N LEU A 420 14.23 -1.49 -20.15
CA LEU A 420 13.55 -2.80 -20.24
C LEU A 420 13.50 -3.35 -21.66
N SER A 421 13.24 -2.50 -22.65
CA SER A 421 13.20 -2.87 -24.08
C SER A 421 14.56 -3.22 -24.67
N SER A 422 15.65 -2.85 -24.00
CA SER A 422 17.04 -2.96 -24.46
C SER A 422 17.88 -3.86 -23.55
N ARG A 423 18.46 -3.32 -22.47
CA ARG A 423 19.34 -4.06 -21.55
C ARG A 423 18.68 -5.29 -20.92
N TYR A 424 17.39 -5.20 -20.59
CA TYR A 424 16.65 -6.26 -19.90
C TYR A 424 15.66 -7.02 -20.82
N ARG A 425 15.76 -6.84 -22.15
CA ARG A 425 14.87 -7.42 -23.16
C ARG A 425 14.71 -8.93 -23.04
N SER A 426 15.81 -9.62 -22.75
CA SER A 426 15.85 -11.09 -22.61
C SER A 426 15.05 -11.63 -21.43
N LEU A 427 14.72 -10.80 -20.42
CA LEU A 427 13.87 -11.23 -19.30
C LEU A 427 12.42 -11.52 -19.73
N PHE A 428 11.95 -10.82 -20.77
CA PHE A 428 10.58 -10.93 -21.29
C PHE A 428 10.52 -11.76 -22.57
N LEU A 429 11.58 -11.74 -23.39
CA LEU A 429 11.59 -12.35 -24.73
C LEU A 429 12.59 -13.49 -24.93
N GLY A 430 13.31 -13.91 -23.88
CA GLY A 430 14.22 -15.06 -23.92
C GLY A 430 13.51 -16.40 -24.06
N ASP A 431 14.26 -17.49 -23.87
CA ASP A 431 13.72 -18.85 -23.87
C ASP A 431 12.64 -18.99 -22.80
N GLY A 432 11.39 -19.24 -23.23
CA GLY A 432 10.21 -19.28 -22.37
C GLY A 432 9.31 -18.02 -22.39
N ARG A 433 9.59 -17.04 -23.25
CA ARG A 433 8.72 -15.88 -23.64
C ARG A 433 7.61 -15.51 -22.65
N LYS A 434 7.89 -14.52 -21.81
CA LYS A 434 6.92 -13.85 -20.92
C LYS A 434 6.81 -12.37 -21.29
N PRO A 435 6.19 -12.05 -22.46
CA PRO A 435 5.90 -10.66 -22.81
C PRO A 435 4.97 -10.04 -21.75
N ILE A 436 5.03 -8.73 -21.57
CA ILE A 436 4.27 -8.06 -20.52
C ILE A 436 2.81 -7.91 -20.95
N ASP A 437 1.89 -8.47 -20.15
CA ASP A 437 0.45 -8.38 -20.34
C ASP A 437 -0.15 -7.18 -19.60
N ILE A 438 0.38 -6.84 -18.41
CA ILE A 438 -0.08 -5.70 -17.62
C ILE A 438 1.11 -4.84 -17.19
N ILE A 439 1.03 -3.54 -17.42
CA ILE A 439 1.87 -2.54 -16.74
C ILE A 439 1.00 -1.76 -15.77
N TYR A 440 1.28 -1.86 -14.48
CA TYR A 440 0.80 -0.90 -13.48
C TYR A 440 1.87 0.15 -13.25
N MET A 441 1.49 1.42 -13.35
CA MET A 441 2.36 2.57 -13.14
C MET A 441 1.82 3.43 -11.98
N GLY A 442 2.51 3.38 -10.84
CA GLY A 442 2.24 4.25 -9.70
C GLY A 442 2.50 5.72 -10.03
N CYS A 443 1.79 6.64 -9.39
CA CYS A 443 1.83 8.04 -9.81
C CYS A 443 3.21 8.67 -9.55
N SER A 444 3.96 8.14 -8.57
CA SER A 444 5.35 8.45 -8.23
C SER A 444 6.30 8.27 -9.43
N LEU A 445 6.14 7.20 -10.22
CA LEU A 445 6.99 6.87 -11.37
C LEU A 445 6.35 7.15 -12.73
N SER A 446 5.10 7.63 -12.77
CA SER A 446 4.39 7.97 -14.02
C SER A 446 5.14 8.91 -14.99
N HIS A 447 6.06 9.72 -14.49
CA HIS A 447 6.95 10.57 -15.30
C HIS A 447 7.94 9.77 -16.18
N LEU A 448 8.21 8.50 -15.86
CA LEU A 448 9.09 7.65 -16.67
C LEU A 448 8.47 7.28 -18.03
N LEU A 449 7.15 7.36 -18.18
CA LEU A 449 6.45 7.23 -19.47
C LEU A 449 6.84 8.34 -20.47
N ASP A 450 7.44 9.44 -19.98
CA ASP A 450 7.91 10.55 -20.82
C ASP A 450 9.28 10.28 -21.48
N ASP A 451 10.02 9.22 -21.10
CA ASP A 451 11.35 8.92 -21.65
C ASP A 451 11.34 8.47 -23.13
N GLU A 452 12.19 9.10 -23.95
CA GLU A 452 12.34 8.86 -25.40
C GLU A 452 12.88 7.46 -25.75
N LYS A 453 13.52 6.74 -24.82
CA LYS A 453 13.96 5.35 -25.04
C LYS A 453 12.81 4.36 -25.16
N LEU A 454 11.65 4.71 -24.59
CA LEU A 454 10.44 3.88 -24.62
C LEU A 454 9.68 3.99 -25.95
N VAL A 455 9.93 5.02 -26.75
CA VAL A 455 9.30 5.21 -28.05
C VAL A 455 9.96 4.31 -29.10
N ALA A 456 9.17 3.57 -29.87
CA ALA A 456 9.66 2.75 -30.96
C ALA A 456 10.25 3.62 -32.08
N ARG A 457 11.52 3.40 -32.44
CA ARG A 457 12.18 4.15 -33.52
C ARG A 457 12.10 3.40 -34.84
N ARG A 458 11.32 3.92 -35.79
CA ARG A 458 11.38 3.48 -37.20
C ARG A 458 12.66 4.00 -37.85
N ARG A 459 13.44 3.13 -38.49
CA ARG A 459 14.44 3.57 -39.47
C ARG A 459 13.70 4.01 -40.74
N HIS A 460 13.87 5.26 -41.16
CA HIS A 460 13.77 5.55 -42.58
C HIS A 460 14.87 4.78 -43.30
N SER A 461 14.50 4.06 -44.35
CA SER A 461 15.40 3.22 -45.13
C SER A 461 16.31 4.03 -46.05
N LYS A 462 17.34 4.67 -45.45
CA LYS A 462 18.52 5.15 -46.17
C LYS A 462 19.80 4.80 -45.41
N GLU A 463 20.79 4.42 -46.20
CA GLU A 463 22.18 4.11 -45.82
C GLU A 463 22.40 2.80 -45.05
N ILE A 464 22.58 1.74 -45.84
CA ILE A 464 23.49 0.65 -45.52
C ILE A 464 24.90 1.27 -45.45
N SER A 465 25.50 1.36 -44.26
CA SER A 465 26.89 1.77 -44.09
C SER A 465 27.74 0.62 -43.57
N THR A 466 28.51 0.04 -44.50
CA THR A 466 29.85 -0.55 -44.35
C THR A 466 30.17 -1.44 -43.14
N GLU A 467 30.56 -2.68 -43.44
CA GLU A 467 31.31 -3.56 -42.54
C GLU A 467 32.59 -2.87 -42.03
N ASP A 468 32.80 -2.89 -40.72
CA ASP A 468 34.09 -2.58 -40.11
C ASP A 468 34.80 -3.88 -39.68
N LYS A 469 36.14 -3.88 -39.70
CA LYS A 469 36.99 -5.09 -39.67
C LYS A 469 37.13 -5.78 -38.30
N ASP A 470 36.07 -5.85 -37.49
CA ASP A 470 36.05 -6.57 -36.20
C ASP A 470 34.75 -7.38 -35.95
N GLY A 471 33.97 -7.67 -37.00
CA GLY A 471 32.93 -8.72 -36.98
C GLY A 471 31.78 -8.53 -35.98
N THR A 472 31.66 -7.37 -35.35
CA THR A 472 30.68 -7.10 -34.29
C THR A 472 29.40 -6.51 -34.90
N ILE A 473 28.38 -7.35 -35.04
CA ILE A 473 27.04 -6.93 -35.48
C ILE A 473 26.37 -6.14 -34.33
N TRP A 474 26.16 -4.84 -34.54
CA TRP A 474 25.35 -4.02 -33.64
C TRP A 474 23.85 -4.23 -33.95
N THR A 475 23.19 -5.11 -33.19
CA THR A 475 21.73 -5.23 -33.19
C THR A 475 21.10 -4.07 -32.40
N ASP A 476 21.18 -2.86 -32.97
CA ASP A 476 20.52 -1.67 -32.44
C ASP A 476 19.00 -1.68 -32.74
N GLU A 477 18.33 -2.71 -32.20
CA GLU A 477 16.89 -2.97 -32.29
C GLU A 477 16.15 -2.45 -31.04
N ASN A 478 16.33 -1.18 -30.68
CA ASN A 478 15.49 -0.58 -29.63
C ASN A 478 14.08 -0.28 -30.15
N GLY A 479 13.25 -1.33 -30.25
CA GLY A 479 11.84 -1.26 -30.62
C GLY A 479 10.92 -0.59 -29.60
N GLY A 480 11.47 0.14 -28.62
CA GLY A 480 10.71 0.80 -27.55
C GLY A 480 9.99 -0.17 -26.61
N LEU A 481 9.16 0.38 -25.72
CA LEU A 481 8.39 -0.38 -24.74
C LEU A 481 7.49 -1.44 -25.40
N VAL A 482 6.84 -1.07 -26.51
CA VAL A 482 5.93 -1.94 -27.27
C VAL A 482 6.58 -3.27 -27.68
N SER A 483 7.90 -3.27 -27.91
CA SER A 483 8.62 -4.45 -28.38
C SER A 483 8.83 -5.55 -27.34
N ILE A 484 8.42 -5.35 -26.08
CA ILE A 484 8.40 -6.35 -24.99
C ILE A 484 6.99 -6.63 -24.44
N LEU A 485 5.95 -6.06 -25.07
CA LEU A 485 4.54 -6.24 -24.68
C LEU A 485 3.93 -7.48 -25.35
N ASN A 486 2.84 -7.96 -24.78
CA ASN A 486 1.88 -8.82 -25.47
C ASN A 486 1.02 -7.97 -26.43
N ASP A 487 0.52 -8.55 -27.52
CA ASP A 487 -0.46 -7.91 -28.40
C ASP A 487 -1.75 -7.51 -27.63
N ARG A 488 -2.02 -8.18 -26.50
CA ARG A 488 -3.10 -7.88 -25.55
C ARG A 488 -2.63 -7.12 -24.29
N ALA A 489 -1.65 -6.22 -24.40
CA ALA A 489 -1.17 -5.50 -23.22
C ALA A 489 -2.14 -4.41 -22.71
N LEU A 490 -2.21 -4.27 -21.39
CA LEU A 490 -2.94 -3.24 -20.65
C LEU A 490 -1.96 -2.35 -19.85
N LEU A 491 -2.10 -1.03 -19.97
CA LEU A 491 -1.44 -0.04 -19.13
C LEU A 491 -2.46 0.56 -18.16
N ILE A 492 -2.20 0.42 -16.86
CA ILE A 492 -2.95 1.00 -15.76
C ILE A 492 -2.05 2.06 -15.11
N VAL A 493 -2.55 3.29 -14.94
CA VAL A 493 -1.82 4.36 -14.26
C VAL A 493 -2.59 4.84 -13.05
N GLU A 494 -1.93 4.86 -11.89
CA GLU A 494 -2.47 5.36 -10.63
C GLU A 494 -2.80 6.86 -10.70
N SER A 495 -3.98 7.24 -10.21
CA SER A 495 -4.39 8.63 -10.19
C SER A 495 -3.77 9.41 -9.02
N VAL A 496 -3.54 10.71 -9.23
CA VAL A 496 -3.18 11.65 -8.14
C VAL A 496 -4.41 12.21 -7.41
N LEU A 497 -5.61 11.64 -7.65
CA LEU A 497 -6.90 12.08 -7.10
C LEU A 497 -6.81 12.44 -5.61
N TYR A 498 -6.23 11.60 -4.77
CA TYR A 498 -6.24 11.78 -3.31
C TYR A 498 -5.11 12.67 -2.76
N MET A 499 -4.27 13.25 -3.62
CA MET A 499 -3.23 14.19 -3.19
C MET A 499 -3.84 15.55 -2.79
N VAL A 500 -3.98 15.77 -1.48
CA VAL A 500 -4.58 16.99 -0.92
C VAL A 500 -3.80 18.27 -1.24
N GLU A 501 -2.49 18.17 -1.52
CA GLU A 501 -1.65 19.31 -1.95
C GLU A 501 -1.94 19.80 -3.38
N LEU A 502 -2.64 19.00 -4.20
CA LEU A 502 -3.00 19.33 -5.60
C LEU A 502 -4.40 19.97 -5.70
N ARG A 503 -4.55 20.99 -6.54
CA ARG A 503 -5.86 21.56 -6.91
C ARG A 503 -6.51 20.74 -8.04
N PRO A 504 -7.83 20.81 -8.26
CA PRO A 504 -8.50 20.08 -9.35
C PRO A 504 -7.84 20.25 -10.73
N ALA A 505 -7.49 21.48 -11.12
CA ALA A 505 -6.79 21.74 -12.39
C ALA A 505 -5.37 21.11 -12.46
N GLU A 506 -4.71 20.85 -11.32
CA GLU A 506 -3.43 20.14 -11.26
C GLU A 506 -3.62 18.61 -11.38
N VAL A 507 -4.76 18.08 -10.92
CA VAL A 507 -5.18 16.68 -11.15
C VAL A 507 -5.59 16.48 -12.62
N GLU A 508 -6.35 17.40 -13.21
CA GLU A 508 -6.72 17.39 -14.63
C GLU A 508 -5.47 17.43 -15.54
N ALA A 509 -4.53 18.32 -15.27
CA ALA A 509 -3.27 18.41 -16.02
C ALA A 509 -2.39 17.15 -15.87
N TYR A 510 -2.44 16.46 -14.72
CA TYR A 510 -1.79 15.17 -14.55
C TYR A 510 -2.38 14.12 -15.51
N VAL A 511 -3.72 14.02 -15.56
CA VAL A 511 -4.42 13.08 -16.44
C VAL A 511 -4.18 13.38 -17.91
N GLU A 512 -4.19 14.65 -18.31
CA GLU A 512 -3.87 15.07 -19.69
C GLU A 512 -2.45 14.66 -20.08
N ARG A 513 -1.46 14.95 -19.22
CA ARG A 513 -0.06 14.56 -19.45
C ARG A 513 0.06 13.04 -19.63
N VAL A 514 -0.39 12.26 -18.64
CA VAL A 514 -0.29 10.79 -18.68
C VAL A 514 -0.99 10.21 -19.91
N THR A 515 -2.15 10.74 -20.28
CA THR A 515 -2.88 10.34 -21.49
C THR A 515 -2.04 10.57 -22.74
N LYS A 516 -1.40 11.75 -22.86
CA LYS A 516 -0.48 12.06 -23.96
C LYS A 516 0.75 11.13 -23.99
N SER A 517 1.33 10.82 -22.84
CA SER A 517 2.47 9.90 -22.73
C SER A 517 2.09 8.48 -23.18
N ALA A 518 0.95 7.96 -22.73
CA ALA A 518 0.42 6.65 -23.12
C ALA A 518 0.12 6.55 -24.63
N LEU A 519 -0.54 7.59 -25.20
CA LEU A 519 -0.81 7.68 -26.63
C LEU A 519 0.48 7.65 -27.48
N ARG A 520 1.52 8.39 -27.06
CA ARG A 520 2.84 8.38 -27.73
C ARG A 520 3.52 7.00 -27.67
N LEU A 521 3.20 6.17 -26.67
CA LEU A 521 3.74 4.83 -26.52
C LEU A 521 2.92 3.74 -27.23
N GLY A 522 1.93 4.09 -28.07
CA GLY A 522 1.14 3.14 -28.84
C GLY A 522 -0.03 2.50 -28.08
N PHE A 523 -0.44 3.09 -26.95
CA PHE A 523 -1.66 2.70 -26.25
C PHE A 523 -2.80 3.64 -26.62
N ARG A 524 -4.01 3.10 -26.75
CA ARG A 524 -5.25 3.90 -26.82
C ARG A 524 -5.95 3.93 -25.47
N LEU A 525 -6.67 5.01 -25.21
CA LEU A 525 -7.50 5.15 -24.01
C LEU A 525 -8.62 4.09 -23.99
N ALA A 526 -8.81 3.42 -22.85
CA ALA A 526 -9.80 2.35 -22.70
C ALA A 526 -11.21 2.90 -22.41
N LYS A 527 -11.29 3.92 -21.56
CA LYS A 527 -12.52 4.67 -21.20
C LYS A 527 -12.21 6.15 -21.05
N LYS A 528 -13.18 7.04 -21.30
CA LYS A 528 -13.00 8.48 -21.06
C LYS A 528 -12.68 8.72 -19.58
N PRO A 529 -11.56 9.38 -19.23
CA PRO A 529 -11.20 9.58 -17.83
C PRO A 529 -12.04 10.68 -17.20
N GLU A 530 -12.33 10.50 -15.91
CA GLU A 530 -12.94 11.50 -15.04
C GLU A 530 -11.92 11.86 -13.92
N PRO A 531 -11.06 12.87 -14.11
CA PRO A 531 -9.90 13.14 -13.23
C PRO A 531 -10.23 13.29 -11.74
N MET A 532 -11.44 13.77 -11.42
CA MET A 532 -11.92 13.98 -10.05
C MET A 532 -12.72 12.80 -9.47
N LYS A 533 -12.68 11.61 -10.11
CA LYS A 533 -13.37 10.39 -9.67
C LYS A 533 -12.53 9.12 -9.86
N ASP A 534 -11.85 9.01 -11.01
CA ASP A 534 -11.10 7.82 -11.37
C ASP A 534 -9.88 7.63 -10.45
N HIS A 535 -9.84 6.49 -9.77
CA HIS A 535 -8.69 6.06 -8.96
C HIS A 535 -7.50 5.61 -9.85
N HIS A 536 -7.79 5.17 -11.07
CA HIS A 536 -6.84 4.69 -12.05
C HIS A 536 -7.28 5.07 -13.47
N LEU A 537 -6.30 5.32 -14.34
CA LEU A 537 -6.47 5.49 -15.78
C LEU A 537 -6.13 4.16 -16.48
N TYR A 538 -6.85 3.83 -17.55
CA TYR A 538 -6.72 2.55 -18.24
C TYR A 538 -6.50 2.78 -19.74
N PHE A 539 -5.49 2.13 -20.29
CA PHE A 539 -5.10 2.22 -21.69
C PHE A 539 -4.81 0.83 -22.25
N VAL A 540 -5.38 0.52 -23.40
CA VAL A 540 -5.23 -0.76 -24.11
C VAL A 540 -4.18 -0.57 -25.20
N TYR A 541 -3.25 -1.51 -25.36
CA TYR A 541 -2.28 -1.48 -26.44
C TYR A 541 -3.00 -1.56 -27.81
N ASP A 542 -2.58 -0.75 -28.77
CA ASP A 542 -3.20 -0.66 -30.10
C ASP A 542 -2.14 -0.76 -31.21
N GLN A 543 -1.97 -1.98 -31.72
CA GLN A 543 -1.03 -2.31 -32.78
C GLN A 543 -1.24 -1.47 -34.06
N ALA A 544 -2.49 -1.10 -34.39
CA ALA A 544 -2.79 -0.29 -35.57
C ALA A 544 -2.37 1.18 -35.40
N SER A 545 -2.31 1.69 -34.17
CA SER A 545 -1.79 3.03 -33.87
C SER A 545 -0.26 3.14 -34.03
N VAL A 546 0.45 2.03 -33.87
CA VAL A 546 1.92 1.92 -34.07
C VAL A 546 2.27 1.74 -35.56
N GLU A 547 1.32 1.26 -36.38
CA GLU A 547 1.50 1.19 -37.83
C GLU A 547 1.38 2.55 -38.53
N SER A 548 0.67 3.51 -37.93
CA SER A 548 0.28 4.80 -38.54
C SER A 548 1.12 6.03 -38.13
N ASN A 549 1.96 5.93 -37.10
CA ASN A 549 2.96 6.95 -36.71
C ASN A 549 4.37 6.63 -37.23
#